data_AF-D2PHS4-F1
#
_entry.id   AF-D2PHS4-F1
#
_cell.length_a   1.000
_cell.length_b   1.000
_cell.length_c   1.000
_cell.angle_alpha   90.00
_cell.angle_beta   90.00
_cell.angle_gamma   90.00
#
_symmetry.space_group_name_H-M   'P 1'
#
loop_
_entity.id
_entity.type
_entity.pdbx_description
1 polymer ?
#
loop_
_entity_poly.entity_id
_entity_poly.type
_entity_poly.pdbx_seq_one_letter_code
_entity_poly.pdbx_strand_id
1 'polypeptide(L)'
;MPDIARKFHVKDGKKIYIRIGESPPTIREGKINEGAFFIVVGDDLGEKRIRLSDQEALDIAYRIITMYQMHIRIYRKLDRQSYQEYKQRMEIRNEGKEVETEIIRFVINAGGETTIDEIKRTLGSKYADYLETLEKKGLIILKENKVLLNISK
;
A
#
# COMPACT_ATOMS: atom_id res chain seq x y z
N MET A 1 -18.99 -35.31 -12.69
CA MET A 1 -18.74 -33.88 -12.98
C MET A 1 -17.45 -33.52 -12.26
N PRO A 2 -16.33 -33.36 -12.98
CA PRO A 2 -15.11 -32.81 -12.40
C PRO A 2 -15.32 -31.37 -11.91
N ASP A 3 -14.63 -31.03 -10.82
CA ASP A 3 -14.60 -29.66 -10.30
C ASP A 3 -13.38 -28.94 -10.87
N ILE A 4 -13.61 -27.80 -11.53
CA ILE A 4 -12.56 -26.89 -11.99
C ILE A 4 -12.01 -26.10 -10.80
N ALA A 5 -12.90 -25.63 -9.93
CA ALA A 5 -12.54 -24.87 -8.74
C ALA A 5 -13.57 -25.04 -7.63
N ARG A 6 -13.11 -24.98 -6.38
CA ARG A 6 -13.99 -25.00 -5.21
C ARG A 6 -13.43 -24.10 -4.12
N LYS A 7 -14.28 -23.26 -3.54
CA LYS A 7 -13.93 -22.42 -2.39
C LYS A 7 -14.98 -22.57 -1.31
N PHE A 8 -14.51 -22.78 -0.08
CA PHE A 8 -15.33 -22.80 1.12
C PHE A 8 -15.05 -21.57 1.97
N HIS A 9 -16.08 -21.09 2.63
CA HIS A 9 -16.01 -20.09 3.67
C HIS A 9 -16.86 -20.54 4.85
N VAL A 10 -16.33 -20.39 6.07
CA VAL A 10 -17.07 -20.67 7.30
C VAL A 10 -17.13 -19.38 8.09
N LYS A 11 -18.33 -18.96 8.46
CA LYS A 11 -18.57 -17.78 9.30
C LYS A 11 -19.70 -18.08 10.29
N ASP A 12 -19.46 -17.80 11.56
CA ASP A 12 -20.43 -18.02 12.65
C ASP A 12 -20.97 -19.47 12.70
N GLY A 13 -20.09 -20.44 12.43
CA GLY A 13 -20.42 -21.86 12.39
C GLY A 13 -21.16 -22.32 11.12
N LYS A 14 -21.57 -21.40 10.24
CA LYS A 14 -22.23 -21.71 8.96
C LYS A 14 -21.22 -21.82 7.83
N LYS A 15 -21.36 -22.85 7.00
CA LYS A 15 -20.51 -23.07 5.83
C LYS A 15 -21.23 -22.62 4.58
N ILE A 16 -20.54 -21.84 3.76
CA ILE A 16 -20.98 -21.45 2.41
C ILE A 16 -19.87 -21.84 1.44
N TYR A 17 -20.22 -22.27 0.24
CA TYR A 17 -19.24 -22.57 -0.79
C TYR A 17 -19.72 -22.20 -2.18
N ILE A 18 -18.72 -22.00 -3.03
CA ILE A 18 -18.87 -21.87 -4.47
C ILE A 18 -18.04 -22.97 -5.11
N ARG A 19 -18.61 -23.61 -6.13
CA ARG A 19 -17.96 -24.64 -6.94
C ARG A 19 -18.21 -24.33 -8.40
N ILE A 20 -17.15 -24.41 -9.20
CA ILE A 20 -17.20 -24.32 -10.64
C ILE A 20 -16.87 -25.71 -11.16
N GLY A 21 -17.75 -26.28 -11.98
CA GLY A 21 -17.57 -27.62 -12.53
C GLY A 21 -17.95 -27.68 -13.99
N GLU A 22 -17.55 -28.77 -14.63
CA GLU A 22 -17.90 -29.05 -16.02
C GLU A 22 -18.47 -30.45 -16.19
N SER A 23 -19.34 -30.60 -17.18
CA SER A 23 -19.69 -31.89 -17.74
C SER A 23 -19.26 -31.90 -19.20
N PRO A 24 -18.38 -32.82 -19.62
CA PRO A 24 -18.02 -32.93 -21.02
C PRO A 24 -19.22 -33.40 -21.86
N PRO A 25 -19.26 -33.06 -23.16
CA PRO A 25 -20.23 -33.65 -24.08
C PRO A 25 -20.02 -35.16 -24.19
N THR A 26 -21.12 -35.91 -24.36
CA THR A 26 -21.09 -37.37 -24.46
C THR A 26 -22.01 -37.87 -25.58
N ILE A 27 -21.74 -39.05 -26.12
CA ILE A 27 -22.64 -39.73 -27.07
C ILE A 27 -23.45 -40.78 -26.30
N ARG A 28 -24.78 -40.74 -26.42
CA ARG A 28 -25.67 -41.80 -25.93
C ARG A 28 -26.72 -42.11 -26.99
N GLU A 29 -26.87 -43.38 -27.32
CA GLU A 29 -27.87 -43.87 -28.29
C GLU A 29 -27.79 -43.15 -29.65
N GLY A 30 -26.57 -42.86 -30.12
CA GLY A 30 -26.34 -42.15 -31.39
C GLY A 30 -26.65 -40.65 -31.36
N LYS A 31 -27.06 -40.08 -30.22
CA LYS A 31 -27.29 -38.64 -30.04
C LYS A 31 -26.17 -38.02 -29.19
N ILE A 32 -25.82 -36.79 -29.54
CA ILE A 32 -24.89 -35.97 -28.74
C ILE A 32 -25.68 -35.35 -27.59
N ASN A 33 -25.23 -35.60 -26.36
CA ASN A 33 -25.65 -34.86 -25.18
C ASN A 33 -24.62 -33.74 -24.94
N GLU A 34 -25.08 -32.49 -25.07
CA GLU A 34 -24.23 -31.32 -24.93
C GLU A 34 -23.65 -31.22 -23.52
N GLY A 35 -22.35 -30.92 -23.48
CA GLY A 35 -21.66 -30.58 -22.25
C GLY A 35 -22.18 -29.27 -21.66
N ALA A 36 -21.67 -28.91 -20.48
CA ALA A 36 -21.90 -27.60 -19.89
C ALA A 36 -20.94 -27.30 -18.75
N PHE A 37 -20.84 -26.01 -18.46
CA PHE A 37 -20.25 -25.49 -17.25
C PHE A 37 -21.33 -25.20 -16.21
N PHE A 38 -20.95 -25.28 -14.93
CA PHE A 38 -21.85 -25.08 -13.82
C PHE A 38 -21.19 -24.21 -12.76
N ILE A 39 -21.97 -23.27 -12.23
CA ILE A 39 -21.67 -22.59 -10.97
C ILE A 39 -22.64 -23.14 -9.94
N VAL A 40 -22.10 -23.70 -8.87
CA VAL A 40 -22.88 -24.20 -7.74
C VAL A 40 -22.55 -23.34 -6.53
N VAL A 41 -23.58 -22.76 -5.93
CA VAL A 41 -23.50 -22.03 -4.65
C VAL A 41 -24.31 -22.83 -3.65
N GLY A 42 -23.73 -23.15 -2.50
CA GLY A 42 -24.42 -23.92 -1.49
C GLY A 42 -24.00 -23.56 -0.08
N ASP A 43 -24.79 -24.03 0.86
CA ASP A 43 -24.57 -23.92 2.30
C ASP A 43 -24.90 -25.24 3.00
N ASP A 44 -25.08 -25.21 4.32
CA ASP A 44 -25.46 -26.37 5.13
C ASP A 44 -26.89 -26.85 4.89
N LEU A 45 -27.74 -26.04 4.24
CA LEU A 45 -29.16 -26.32 3.99
C LEU A 45 -29.42 -26.82 2.57
N GLY A 46 -28.55 -26.50 1.60
CA GLY A 46 -28.65 -27.05 0.25
C GLY A 46 -27.76 -26.37 -0.78
N GLU A 47 -27.94 -26.79 -2.04
CA GLU A 47 -27.21 -26.29 -3.20
C GLU A 47 -28.14 -25.66 -4.24
N LYS A 48 -27.69 -24.57 -4.84
CA LYS A 48 -28.24 -24.00 -6.09
C LYS A 48 -27.22 -24.18 -7.19
N ARG A 49 -27.65 -24.80 -8.29
CA ARG A 49 -26.84 -25.01 -9.50
C ARG A 49 -27.34 -24.12 -10.63
N ILE A 50 -26.41 -23.41 -11.25
CA ILE A 50 -26.61 -22.59 -12.45
C ILE A 50 -25.85 -23.27 -13.58
N ARG A 51 -26.55 -23.67 -14.65
CA ARG A 51 -25.93 -24.15 -15.89
C ARG A 51 -25.58 -22.93 -16.74
N LEU A 52 -24.39 -22.92 -17.31
CA LEU A 52 -23.94 -21.91 -18.26
C LEU A 52 -23.94 -22.51 -19.66
N SER A 53 -24.28 -21.69 -20.65
CA SER A 53 -23.91 -21.93 -22.04
C SER A 53 -22.41 -21.77 -22.24
N ASP A 54 -21.88 -22.32 -23.33
CA ASP A 54 -20.46 -22.18 -23.67
C ASP A 54 -20.04 -20.71 -23.81
N GLN A 55 -20.91 -19.86 -24.37
CA GLN A 55 -20.64 -18.43 -24.52
C GLN A 55 -20.60 -17.69 -23.18
N GLU A 56 -21.50 -18.01 -22.24
CA GLU A 56 -21.48 -17.42 -20.89
C GLU A 56 -20.26 -17.86 -20.11
N ALA A 57 -19.89 -19.14 -20.20
CA ALA A 57 -18.69 -19.66 -19.57
C ALA A 57 -17.42 -18.97 -20.11
N LEU A 58 -17.35 -18.79 -21.44
CA LEU A 58 -16.24 -18.11 -22.10
C LEU A 58 -16.14 -16.63 -21.71
N ASP A 59 -17.26 -15.90 -21.70
CA ASP A 59 -17.30 -14.48 -21.28
C ASP A 59 -16.83 -14.31 -19.84
N ILE A 60 -17.33 -15.14 -18.92
CA ILE A 60 -16.91 -15.11 -17.50
C ILE A 60 -15.41 -15.38 -17.38
N ALA A 61 -14.88 -16.38 -18.10
CA ALA A 61 -13.46 -16.70 -18.07
C ALA A 61 -12.60 -15.53 -18.55
N TYR A 62 -12.96 -14.90 -19.67
CA TYR A 62 -12.24 -13.72 -20.17
C TYR A 62 -12.30 -12.55 -19.20
N ARG A 63 -13.46 -12.26 -18.62
CA ARG A 63 -13.59 -11.18 -17.62
C ARG A 63 -12.69 -11.40 -16.41
N ILE A 64 -12.62 -12.63 -15.90
CA ILE A 64 -11.72 -12.97 -14.78
C ILE A 64 -10.26 -12.74 -15.17
N ILE A 65 -9.85 -13.20 -16.35
CA ILE A 65 -8.48 -13.03 -16.86
C ILE A 65 -8.14 -11.54 -17.00
N THR A 66 -9.01 -10.76 -17.63
CA THR A 66 -8.81 -9.32 -17.83
C THR A 66 -8.68 -8.59 -16.50
N MET A 67 -9.58 -8.84 -15.55
CA MET A 67 -9.52 -8.21 -14.23
C MET A 67 -8.25 -8.58 -13.47
N TYR A 68 -7.84 -9.85 -13.50
CA TYR A 68 -6.58 -10.29 -12.91
C TYR A 68 -5.36 -9.57 -13.49
N GLN A 69 -5.28 -9.45 -14.81
CA GLN A 69 -4.20 -8.73 -15.49
C GLN A 69 -4.18 -7.25 -15.09
N MET A 70 -5.35 -6.61 -14.98
CA MET A 70 -5.47 -5.23 -14.51
C MET A 70 -5.00 -5.08 -13.06
N HIS A 71 -5.40 -5.98 -12.16
CA HIS A 71 -4.98 -5.97 -10.75
C HIS A 71 -3.45 -6.05 -10.62
N ILE A 72 -2.79 -6.95 -11.36
CA ILE A 72 -1.32 -7.04 -11.36
C ILE A 72 -0.68 -5.73 -11.81
N ARG A 73 -1.19 -5.14 -12.89
CA ARG A 73 -0.66 -3.89 -13.44
C ARG A 73 -0.78 -2.75 -12.44
N ILE A 74 -1.95 -2.60 -11.81
CA ILE A 74 -2.20 -1.58 -10.80
C ILE A 74 -1.30 -1.81 -9.58
N TYR A 75 -1.21 -3.05 -9.09
CA TYR A 75 -0.34 -3.39 -7.96
C TYR A 75 1.11 -2.98 -8.22
N ARG A 76 1.68 -3.33 -9.38
CA ARG A 76 3.04 -2.93 -9.78
C ARG A 76 3.22 -1.41 -9.85
N LYS A 77 2.18 -0.67 -10.26
CA LYS A 77 2.22 0.79 -10.28
C LYS A 77 2.25 1.36 -8.87
N LEU A 78 1.36 0.88 -8.00
CA LEU A 78 1.28 1.32 -6.60
C LEU A 78 2.55 0.99 -5.81
N ASP A 79 3.14 -0.17 -6.05
CA ASP A 79 4.40 -0.59 -5.43
C ASP A 79 5.55 0.38 -5.78
N ARG A 80 5.68 0.74 -7.07
CA ARG A 80 6.66 1.76 -7.51
C ARG A 80 6.41 3.12 -6.90
N GLN A 81 5.14 3.56 -6.82
CA GLN A 81 4.78 4.83 -6.21
C GLN A 81 5.13 4.84 -4.72
N SER A 82 4.81 3.76 -4.00
CA SER A 82 5.14 3.61 -2.58
C SER A 82 6.66 3.70 -2.34
N TYR A 83 7.46 3.04 -3.18
CA TYR A 83 8.91 3.12 -3.10
C TYR A 83 9.44 4.53 -3.35
N GLN A 84 8.89 5.24 -4.35
CA GLN A 84 9.27 6.64 -4.64
C GLN A 84 8.94 7.57 -3.48
N GLU A 85 7.73 7.45 -2.89
CA GLU A 85 7.36 8.25 -1.72
C GLU A 85 8.23 7.93 -0.50
N TYR A 86 8.57 6.65 -0.27
CA TYR A 86 9.50 6.27 0.78
C TYR A 86 10.87 6.92 0.58
N LYS A 87 11.41 6.85 -0.65
CA LYS A 87 12.68 7.48 -1.00
C LYS A 87 12.64 8.99 -0.76
N GLN A 88 11.58 9.66 -1.22
CA GLN A 88 11.41 11.10 -1.02
C GLN A 88 11.30 11.47 0.48
N ARG A 89 10.58 10.68 1.28
CA ARG A 89 10.53 10.86 2.74
C ARG A 89 11.90 10.69 3.39
N MET A 90 12.71 9.73 2.94
CA MET A 90 14.07 9.55 3.45
C MET A 90 15.00 10.69 3.04
N GLU A 91 14.89 11.18 1.80
CA GLU A 91 15.65 12.35 1.32
C GLU A 91 15.31 13.59 2.16
N ILE A 92 14.03 13.92 2.35
CA ILE A 92 13.59 15.04 3.20
C ILE A 92 14.08 14.88 4.65
N ARG A 93 14.03 13.65 5.19
CA ARG A 93 14.51 13.37 6.56
C ARG A 93 16.01 13.57 6.67
N ASN A 94 16.77 13.15 5.66
CA ASN A 94 18.23 13.31 5.65
C ASN A 94 18.62 14.78 5.48
N GLU A 95 17.98 15.52 4.58
CA GLU A 95 18.17 16.97 4.46
C GLU A 95 17.89 17.69 5.78
N GLY A 96 16.79 17.34 6.47
CA GLY A 96 16.48 17.90 7.78
C GLY A 96 17.54 17.60 8.85
N LYS A 97 18.15 16.40 8.80
CA LYS A 97 19.27 16.04 9.70
C LYS A 97 20.56 16.79 9.38
N GLU A 98 20.85 17.02 8.10
CA GLU A 98 22.02 17.80 7.68
C GLU A 98 21.88 19.25 8.15
N VAL A 99 20.73 19.87 7.91
CA VAL A 99 20.40 21.22 8.40
C VAL A 99 20.50 21.30 9.93
N GLU A 100 19.93 20.33 10.64
CA GLU A 100 20.04 20.22 12.10
C GLU A 100 21.51 20.14 12.57
N THR A 101 22.29 19.26 11.95
CA THR A 101 23.70 19.04 12.32
C THR A 101 24.54 20.29 12.10
N GLU A 102 24.30 21.00 11.00
CA GLU A 102 25.03 22.21 10.65
C GLU A 102 24.72 23.37 11.58
N ILE A 103 23.44 23.55 11.96
CA ILE A 103 23.05 24.54 12.98
C ILE A 103 23.72 24.22 14.31
N ILE A 104 23.62 22.97 14.80
CA ILE A 104 24.22 22.59 16.08
C ILE A 104 25.73 22.82 16.07
N ARG A 105 26.44 22.40 15.01
CA ARG A 105 27.88 22.66 14.88
C ARG A 105 28.21 24.15 14.89
N PHE A 106 27.42 24.97 14.20
CA PHE A 106 27.60 26.41 14.19
C PHE A 106 27.47 27.00 15.59
N VAL A 107 26.42 26.65 16.34
CA VAL A 107 26.21 27.16 17.71
C VAL A 107 27.32 26.66 18.65
N ILE A 108 27.78 25.40 18.52
CA ILE A 108 28.93 24.87 19.29
C ILE A 108 30.18 25.70 19.01
N ASN A 109 30.50 25.95 17.74
CA ASN A 109 31.68 26.72 17.33
C ASN A 109 31.62 28.19 17.79
N ALA A 110 30.41 28.74 17.96
CA ALA A 110 30.19 30.07 18.55
C ALA A 110 30.30 30.09 20.09
N GLY A 111 30.58 28.96 20.75
CA GLY A 111 30.71 28.87 22.20
C GLY A 111 29.40 28.53 22.93
N GLY A 112 28.39 28.03 22.22
CA GLY A 112 27.12 27.55 22.78
C GLY A 112 25.96 28.55 22.75
N GLU A 113 26.22 29.80 22.32
CA GLU A 113 25.24 30.86 22.15
C GLU A 113 25.49 31.63 20.85
N THR A 114 24.45 31.97 20.10
CA THR A 114 24.50 32.85 18.92
C THR A 114 23.16 33.58 18.74
N THR A 115 22.93 34.24 17.61
CA THR A 115 21.69 34.95 17.28
C THR A 115 21.03 34.41 16.02
N ILE A 116 19.70 34.60 15.91
CA ILE A 116 18.93 34.22 14.70
C ILE A 116 19.48 34.96 13.48
N ASP A 117 19.80 36.25 13.65
CA ASP A 117 20.39 37.07 12.58
C ASP A 117 21.74 36.54 12.10
N GLU A 118 22.58 36.06 13.01
CA GLU A 118 23.90 35.54 12.68
C GLU A 118 23.83 34.19 11.95
N ILE A 119 22.92 33.30 12.37
CA ILE A 119 22.60 32.07 11.64
C ILE A 119 22.07 32.40 10.25
N LYS A 120 21.12 33.33 10.15
CA LYS A 120 20.53 33.75 8.87
C LYS A 120 21.56 34.37 7.92
N ARG A 121 22.50 35.15 8.45
CA ARG A 121 23.58 35.78 7.67
C ARG A 121 24.63 34.76 7.20
N THR A 122 24.93 33.75 8.01
CA THR A 122 26.07 32.85 7.78
C THR A 122 25.66 31.55 7.08
N LEU A 123 24.59 30.91 7.56
CA LEU A 123 24.08 29.65 7.02
C LEU A 123 22.94 29.89 6.01
N GLY A 124 22.22 31.01 6.14
CA GLY A 124 21.12 31.38 5.24
C GLY A 124 19.74 31.25 5.88
N SER A 125 18.72 31.78 5.20
CA SER A 125 17.34 31.83 5.71
C SER A 125 16.74 30.46 5.99
N LYS A 126 17.02 29.44 5.16
CA LYS A 126 16.54 28.06 5.34
C LYS A 126 16.88 27.50 6.73
N TYR A 127 18.07 27.83 7.25
CA TYR A 127 18.54 27.34 8.54
C TYR A 127 17.88 28.08 9.69
N ALA A 128 17.69 29.40 9.54
CA ALA A 128 16.95 30.21 10.52
C ALA A 128 15.49 29.74 10.65
N ASP A 129 14.83 29.42 9.53
CA ASP A 129 13.45 28.90 9.52
C ASP A 129 13.34 27.51 10.20
N TYR A 130 14.44 26.74 10.24
CA TYR A 130 14.48 25.42 10.89
C TYR A 130 14.65 25.48 12.43
N LEU A 131 14.96 26.66 12.99
CA LEU A 131 15.21 26.82 14.43
C LEU A 131 14.00 26.46 15.29
N GLU A 132 12.78 26.82 14.88
CA GLU A 132 11.55 26.44 15.59
C GLU A 132 11.40 24.91 15.69
N THR A 133 11.86 24.18 14.68
CA THR A 133 11.83 22.71 14.68
C THR A 133 12.84 22.15 15.68
N LEU A 134 14.02 22.75 15.79
CA LEU A 134 15.05 22.36 16.76
C LEU A 134 14.64 22.67 18.20
N GLU A 135 13.97 23.80 18.42
CA GLU A 135 13.42 24.16 19.73
C GLU A 135 12.33 23.17 20.16
N LYS A 136 11.40 22.81 19.27
CA LYS A 136 10.38 21.78 19.55
C LYS A 136 10.98 20.41 19.85
N LYS A 137 12.12 20.08 19.24
CA LYS A 137 12.90 18.86 19.55
C LYS A 137 13.66 18.95 20.88
N GLY A 138 13.73 20.15 21.47
CA GLY A 138 14.45 20.44 22.70
C GLY A 138 15.97 20.44 22.54
N LEU A 139 16.49 20.65 21.32
CA LEU A 139 17.93 20.68 21.04
C LEU A 139 18.54 22.07 21.27
N ILE A 140 17.72 23.11 21.10
CA ILE A 140 18.08 24.51 21.33
C ILE A 140 16.97 25.19 22.13
N ILE A 141 17.27 26.37 22.67
CA ILE A 141 16.32 27.27 23.33
C ILE A 141 16.36 28.61 22.58
N LEU A 142 15.19 29.10 22.14
CA LEU A 142 15.07 30.41 21.52
C LEU A 142 14.62 31.44 22.57
N LYS A 143 15.33 32.57 22.64
CA LYS A 143 14.97 33.69 23.51
C LYS A 143 15.10 34.98 22.72
N GLU A 144 13.98 35.51 22.24
CA GLU A 144 13.96 36.69 21.36
C GLU A 144 14.86 36.45 20.13
N ASN A 145 15.97 37.19 20.01
CA ASN A 145 16.95 37.01 18.92
C ASN A 145 18.07 36.01 19.26
N LYS A 146 18.09 35.43 20.46
CA LYS A 146 19.16 34.53 20.91
C LYS A 146 18.83 33.06 20.66
N VAL A 147 19.86 32.30 20.30
CA VAL A 147 19.83 30.86 20.10
C VAL A 147 20.86 30.22 21.02
N LEU A 148 20.39 29.36 21.92
CA LEU A 148 21.21 28.69 22.93
C LEU A 148 21.15 27.17 22.72
N LEU A 149 22.28 26.46 22.84
CA LEU A 149 22.25 25.00 22.91
C LEU A 149 21.57 24.55 24.20
N ASN A 150 20.67 23.57 24.09
CA ASN A 150 20.08 22.97 25.26
C ASN A 150 20.98 21.86 25.79
N ILE A 151 21.84 22.19 26.76
CA ILE A 151 22.80 21.25 27.39
C ILE A 151 22.11 20.35 28.44
N SER A 152 20.79 20.48 28.63
CA SER A 152 20.01 19.75 29.64
C SER A 152 19.70 18.29 29.26
N LYS A 153 20.30 17.76 28.20
CA LYS A 153 20.01 16.42 27.66
C LYS A 153 21.29 15.69 27.27
#